data_AF-A0A6H1M2K7-F1
#
_entry.id   AF-A0A6H1M2K7-F1
#
_cell.length_a   1.000
_cell.length_b   1.000
_cell.length_c   1.000
_cell.angle_alpha   90.00
_cell.angle_beta   90.00
_cell.angle_gamma   90.00
#
_symmetry.space_group_name_H-M   'P 1'
#
loop_
_entity.id
_entity.type
_entity.pdbx_description
1 polymer ?
#
loop_
_entity_poly.entity_id
_entity_poly.type
_entity_poly.pdbx_seq_one_letter_code
_entity_poly.pdbx_strand_id
1 'polypeptide(L)'
;MALPSVSIGIIPEDADRSSLWPVEGFFLYDGHTVHVELVSAHLAVTQKHELAMYARTFTDPAELAVYGPAAPELVMAAIESLG
;
A
#
# COMPACT_ATOMS: atom_id res chain seq x y z
N MET A 1 -0.30 -21.64 2.46
CA MET A 1 0.65 -21.70 1.33
C MET A 1 1.27 -20.32 1.18
N ALA A 2 2.60 -20.20 1.14
CA ALA A 2 3.28 -18.93 0.92
C ALA A 2 3.44 -18.68 -0.59
N LEU A 3 3.23 -17.44 -1.04
CA LEU A 3 3.46 -17.01 -2.43
C LEU A 3 4.82 -16.28 -2.48
N PRO A 4 5.89 -16.89 -3.03
CA PRO A 4 7.26 -16.35 -2.92
C PRO A 4 7.45 -14.98 -3.57
N SER A 5 6.61 -14.63 -4.54
CA SER A 5 6.65 -13.37 -5.28
C SER A 5 5.71 -12.31 -4.72
N VAL A 6 5.09 -12.54 -3.56
CA VAL A 6 4.12 -11.62 -2.96
C VAL A 6 4.61 -11.22 -1.57
N SER A 7 4.69 -9.91 -1.34
CA SER A 7 4.86 -9.33 -0.02
C SER A 7 3.54 -8.68 0.40
N ILE A 8 3.11 -8.94 1.64
CA ILE A 8 1.93 -8.30 2.25
C ILE A 8 2.43 -7.57 3.49
N GLY A 9 2.15 -6.27 3.56
CA GLY A 9 2.42 -5.43 4.71
C GLY A 9 1.13 -5.02 5.42
N ILE A 10 1.16 -4.97 6.74
CA ILE A 10 0.05 -4.52 7.59
C ILE A 10 0.51 -3.27 8.33
N ILE A 11 -0.20 -2.15 8.16
CA ILE A 11 0.11 -0.92 8.88
C ILE A 11 -0.60 -0.98 10.24
N PRO A 12 0.13 -0.90 11.37
CA PRO A 12 -0.46 -0.91 12.72
C PRO A 12 -1.52 0.18 12.89
N GLU A 13 -2.53 -0.06 13.73
CA GLU A 13 -3.59 0.94 13.98
C GLU A 13 -3.03 2.25 14.52
N ASP A 14 -2.07 2.17 15.43
CA ASP A 14 -1.40 3.28 16.11
C ASP A 14 -0.29 3.97 15.31
N ALA A 15 -0.02 3.52 14.08
CA ALA A 15 0.94 4.18 13.20
C ALA A 15 0.48 5.62 12.87
N ASP A 16 1.39 6.59 13.04
CA ASP A 16 1.14 7.97 12.67
C ASP A 16 0.99 8.09 11.14
N ARG A 17 -0.22 8.47 10.71
CA ARG A 17 -0.57 8.68 9.30
C ARG A 17 -0.84 10.15 8.99
N SER A 18 -0.49 11.07 9.89
CA SER A 18 -0.78 12.50 9.73
C SER A 18 -0.11 13.13 8.50
N SER A 19 1.00 12.56 8.02
CA SER A 19 1.67 12.97 6.78
C SER A 19 1.10 12.33 5.52
N LEU A 20 0.23 11.31 5.63
CA LEU A 20 -0.37 10.62 4.49
C LEU A 20 -1.64 11.32 4.04
N TRP A 21 -1.71 11.60 2.74
CA TRP A 21 -2.89 12.18 2.13
C TRP A 21 -3.73 11.08 1.48
N PRO A 22 -5.07 11.07 1.69
CA PRO A 22 -5.93 10.13 0.99
C PRO A 22 -5.90 10.44 -0.51
N VAL A 23 -5.61 9.41 -1.30
CA VAL A 23 -5.59 9.45 -2.77
C VAL A 23 -6.38 8.27 -3.32
N GLU A 24 -6.71 8.33 -4.60
CA GLU A 24 -7.35 7.23 -5.30
C GLU A 24 -6.47 5.98 -5.31
N GLY A 25 -7.10 4.80 -5.26
CA GLY A 25 -6.40 3.54 -5.37
C GLY A 25 -5.72 3.40 -6.73
N PHE A 26 -4.48 2.92 -6.73
CA PHE A 26 -3.70 2.73 -7.95
C PHE A 26 -2.85 1.46 -7.92
N PHE A 27 -2.46 1.00 -9.10
CA PHE A 27 -1.52 -0.09 -9.30
C PHE A 27 -0.32 0.41 -10.11
N LEU A 28 0.89 0.21 -9.59
CA LEU A 28 2.13 0.45 -10.30
C LEU A 28 2.67 -0.87 -10.85
N TYR A 29 2.85 -0.94 -12.16
CA TYR A 29 3.36 -2.13 -12.86
C TYR A 29 4.79 -1.87 -13.35
N ASP A 30 5.73 -2.68 -12.87
CA ASP A 30 7.14 -2.72 -13.28
C ASP A 30 7.88 -1.36 -13.29
N GLY A 31 7.36 -0.34 -12.59
CA GLY A 31 7.89 1.01 -12.66
C GLY A 31 7.66 1.72 -14.01
N HIS A 32 6.79 1.19 -14.87
CA HIS A 32 6.57 1.68 -16.23
C HIS A 32 5.18 2.27 -16.47
N THR A 33 4.17 1.78 -15.73
CA THR A 33 2.79 2.24 -15.89
C THR A 33 2.09 2.27 -14.55
N VAL A 34 1.34 3.34 -14.28
CA VAL A 34 0.37 3.39 -13.18
C VAL A 34 -1.04 3.38 -13.76
N HIS A 35 -1.90 2.54 -13.19
CA HIS A 35 -3.34 2.57 -13.44
C HIS A 35 -4.06 3.10 -12.21
N VAL A 36 -4.84 4.15 -12.38
CA VAL A 36 -5.69 4.75 -11.34
C VAL A 36 -7.15 4.47 -11.69
N GLU A 37 -7.90 3.95 -10.73
CA GLU A 37 -9.33 3.68 -10.87
C GLU A 37 -10.13 4.86 -10.32
N LEU A 38 -10.94 5.48 -11.18
CA LEU A 38 -11.88 6.54 -10.83
C LEU A 38 -13.31 5.98 -10.95
N VAL A 39 -14.29 6.70 -10.39
CA VAL A 39 -15.69 6.23 -10.33
C VAL A 39 -16.27 5.84 -11.70
N SER A 40 -15.88 6.53 -12.77
CA SER A 40 -16.40 6.31 -14.13
C SER A 40 -15.34 6.14 -15.21
N ALA A 41 -14.05 6.19 -14.84
CA ALA A 41 -12.95 6.24 -15.80
C ALA A 41 -11.68 5.62 -15.20
N HIS A 42 -10.74 5.26 -16.08
CA HIS A 42 -9.41 4.86 -15.68
C HIS A 42 -8.38 5.84 -16.23
N LEU A 43 -7.31 6.08 -15.47
CA LEU A 43 -6.15 6.84 -15.93
C LEU A 43 -4.95 5.92 -16.06
N ALA A 44 -4.28 5.96 -17.22
CA ALA A 44 -3.02 5.26 -17.44
C ALA A 44 -1.87 6.28 -17.52
N VAL A 45 -0.99 6.24 -16.53
CA VAL A 45 0.14 7.17 -16.41
C VAL A 45 1.42 6.48 -16.85
N THR A 46 2.16 7.09 -17.77
CA THR A 46 3.44 6.57 -18.30
C THR A 46 4.57 7.61 -18.29
N GLN A 47 4.28 8.86 -17.90
CA GLN A 47 5.29 9.92 -17.82
C GLN A 47 6.21 9.68 -16.64
N LYS A 48 7.53 9.69 -16.87
CA LYS A 48 8.54 9.33 -15.86
C LYS A 48 8.43 10.09 -14.55
N HIS A 49 8.19 11.40 -14.61
CA HIS A 49 8.08 12.23 -13.42
C HIS A 49 6.81 11.91 -12.62
N GLU A 50 5.71 11.58 -13.29
CA GLU A 50 4.47 11.14 -12.63
C GLU A 50 4.62 9.74 -12.03
N LEU A 51 5.26 8.81 -12.73
CA LEU A 51 5.60 7.49 -12.18
C LEU A 51 6.42 7.61 -10.89
N ALA A 52 7.37 8.53 -10.84
CA ALA A 52 8.16 8.79 -9.64
C ALA A 52 7.30 9.34 -8.49
N MET A 53 6.31 10.18 -8.78
CA MET A 53 5.35 10.66 -7.77
C MET A 53 4.54 9.51 -7.19
N TYR A 54 3.94 8.65 -8.03
CA TYR A 54 3.16 7.50 -7.55
C TYR A 54 4.01 6.47 -6.80
N ALA A 55 5.24 6.21 -7.24
CA ALA A 55 6.17 5.33 -6.53
C ALA A 55 6.46 5.86 -5.11
N ARG A 56 6.63 7.18 -4.97
CA ARG A 56 6.79 7.82 -3.66
C ARG A 56 5.52 7.69 -2.82
N THR A 57 4.36 8.01 -3.40
CA THR A 57 3.06 7.88 -2.71
C THR A 57 2.79 6.45 -2.23
N PHE A 58 3.28 5.43 -2.95
CA PHE A 58 3.21 4.03 -2.49
C PHE A 58 4.21 3.73 -1.36
N THR A 59 5.40 4.31 -1.43
CA THR A 59 6.48 4.04 -0.46
C THR A 59 6.16 4.63 0.92
N ASP A 60 5.57 5.83 0.98
CA ASP A 60 5.24 6.49 2.25
C ASP A 60 4.41 5.60 3.22
N PRO A 61 3.29 4.97 2.83
CA PRO A 61 2.58 4.02 3.68
C PRO A 61 3.29 2.66 3.83
N ALA A 62 4.07 2.23 2.83
CA ALA A 62 4.82 0.98 2.90
C ALA A 62 5.92 1.01 3.97
N GLU A 63 6.53 2.17 4.21
CA GLU A 63 7.52 2.37 5.29
C GLU A 63 6.91 2.21 6.69
N LEU A 64 5.60 2.41 6.84
CA LEU A 64 4.87 2.21 8.10
C LEU A 64 4.40 0.76 8.29
N ALA A 65 4.48 -0.06 7.25
CA ALA A 65 3.92 -1.41 7.28
C ALA A 65 4.87 -2.42 7.95
N VAL A 66 4.29 -3.34 8.71
CA VAL A 66 4.95 -4.52 9.24
C VAL A 66 4.78 -5.67 8.25
N TYR A 67 5.86 -6.42 8.01
CA TYR A 67 5.91 -7.49 7.02
C TYR A 67 6.28 -8.84 7.64
N GLY A 68 6.12 -9.90 6.86
CA GLY A 68 6.56 -11.24 7.24
C GLY A 68 5.75 -11.81 8.41
N PRO A 69 6.34 -12.66 9.27
CA PRO A 69 5.61 -13.34 10.35
C PRO A 69 4.96 -12.41 11.37
N ALA A 70 5.47 -11.19 11.56
CA ALA A 70 4.92 -10.22 12.51
C ALA A 70 3.64 -9.53 12.00
N ALA A 71 3.40 -9.49 10.69
CA ALA A 71 2.20 -8.90 10.09
C ALA A 71 0.89 -9.59 10.55
N PRO A 72 0.75 -10.94 10.45
CA PRO A 72 -0.45 -11.62 10.94
C PRO A 72 -0.59 -11.60 12.47
N GLU A 73 0.50 -11.43 13.23
CA GLU A 73 0.45 -11.28 14.69
C GLU A 73 -0.31 -10.01 15.09
N LEU A 74 -0.12 -8.89 14.37
CA LEU A 74 -0.90 -7.66 14.58
C LEU A 74 -2.40 -7.88 14.39
N VAL A 75 -2.78 -8.63 13.35
CA VAL A 75 -4.17 -8.96 13.07
C VAL A 75 -4.75 -9.86 14.16
N MET A 76 -3.98 -10.85 14.63
CA MET A 76 -4.39 -11.73 15.72
C MET A 76 -4.61 -10.95 17.02
N ALA A 77 -3.67 -10.07 17.38
CA ALA A 77 -3.79 -9.22 18.58
C ALA A 77 -5.02 -8.31 18.49
N ALA A 78 -5.32 -7.75 17.31
CA ALA A 78 -6.53 -6.96 17.11
C ALA A 78 -7.80 -7.81 17.31
N ILE A 79 -7.84 -9.04 16.77
CA ILE A 79 -8.96 -9.97 16.98
C ILE A 79 -9.14 -10.31 18.47
N GLU A 80 -8.06 -10.65 19.18
CA GLU A 80 -8.09 -10.99 20.61
C GLU A 80 -8.59 -9.81 21.46
N SER A 81 -8.33 -8.57 21.05
CA SER A 81 -8.80 -7.38 21.75
C SER A 81 -10.33 -7.18 21.70
N LEU A 82 -11.04 -7.92 20.84
CA LEU A 82 -12.50 -7.83 20.67
C LEU A 82 -13.30 -8.63 21.72
N GLY A 83 -12.68 -9.54 22.47
CA GLY A 83 -13.32 -10.36 23.51
C GLY A 83 -13.77 -11.74 23.05
#